data_AF-A0A1Q9NXL0-F1
#
_entry.id   AF-A0A1Q9NXL0-F1
#
_cell.length_a   1.000
_cell.length_b   1.000
_cell.length_c   1.000
_cell.angle_alpha   90.00
_cell.angle_beta   90.00
_cell.angle_gamma   90.00
#
_symmetry.space_group_name_H-M   'P 1'
#
loop_
_entity.id
_entity.type
_entity.pdbx_description
1 polymer ?
#
loop_
_entity_poly.entity_id
_entity_poly.type
_entity_poly.pdbx_seq_one_letter_code
_entity_poly.pdbx_strand_id
1 'polypeptide(L)'
;MFIFFDNKIKPYTDLIRIKTSIMAGFGFILGLWLAYQSKKLNINSEFIFHSILGFIGGFTLSGSINTFNDIKDLKIDIMIKPERPLPKKLVSLKSAKYFAIALVLVSLVITIVLFSDILIVILAIVFLGFLYSVGFQNIPVLKNFLVAFLISTPLVISAWLVDKDIVYSNKKIMNLFTIAVFGFMLFEWLKDLTDFEGDVKHGKITIPRVIGLKNSALFIYTGFILVFILFWNYLANFQLSFIMILLLIIQILILFSSSKILWNQTPKIVDKARKEIYSVFALTILLLFLLN
;
A
#
# COMPACT_ATOMS: atom_id res chain seq x y z
N MET A 1 -32.46 -12.61 -6.42
CA MET A 1 -31.82 -12.54 -5.10
C MET A 1 -30.33 -12.18 -5.20
N PHE A 2 -29.51 -12.89 -6.00
CA PHE A 2 -28.09 -12.54 -6.22
C PHE A 2 -27.84 -11.10 -6.72
N ILE A 3 -28.62 -10.62 -7.70
CA ILE A 3 -28.49 -9.25 -8.25
C ILE A 3 -28.80 -8.14 -7.20
N PHE A 4 -29.66 -8.43 -6.22
CA PHE A 4 -29.99 -7.48 -5.15
C PHE A 4 -28.90 -7.39 -4.07
N PHE A 5 -28.18 -8.49 -3.81
CA PHE A 5 -27.05 -8.49 -2.87
C PHE A 5 -25.82 -7.78 -3.46
N ASP A 6 -25.56 -7.95 -4.76
CA ASP A 6 -24.46 -7.26 -5.46
C ASP A 6 -24.56 -5.73 -5.38
N ASN A 7 -25.77 -5.19 -5.52
CA ASN A 7 -26.00 -3.74 -5.44
C ASN A 7 -25.75 -3.14 -4.05
N LYS A 8 -25.80 -3.94 -2.97
CA LYS A 8 -25.51 -3.48 -1.61
C LYS A 8 -24.07 -3.73 -1.17
N ILE A 9 -23.42 -4.79 -1.66
CA ILE A 9 -22.05 -5.16 -1.23
C ILE A 9 -21.01 -4.34 -1.99
N LYS A 10 -21.19 -4.18 -3.30
CA LYS A 10 -20.23 -3.48 -4.17
C LYS A 10 -19.85 -2.07 -3.67
N PRO A 11 -20.80 -1.22 -3.23
CA PRO A 11 -20.46 0.08 -2.68
C PRO A 11 -19.50 0.02 -1.48
N TYR A 12 -19.63 -0.99 -0.60
CA TYR A 12 -18.72 -1.18 0.53
C TYR A 12 -17.36 -1.74 0.08
N THR A 13 -17.33 -2.65 -0.90
CA THR A 13 -16.05 -3.14 -1.46
C THR A 13 -15.28 -2.03 -2.18
N ASP A 14 -15.99 -1.08 -2.78
CA ASP A 14 -15.41 0.11 -3.40
C ASP A 14 -14.87 1.08 -2.32
N LEU A 15 -15.62 1.30 -1.22
CA LEU A 15 -15.18 2.14 -0.08
C LEU A 15 -13.87 1.63 0.54
N ILE A 16 -13.76 0.33 0.80
CA ILE A 16 -12.53 -0.25 1.36
C ILE A 16 -11.39 -0.37 0.35
N ARG A 17 -11.64 -0.07 -0.94
CA ARG A 17 -10.74 -0.37 -2.05
C ARG A 17 -10.25 -1.81 -1.98
N ILE A 18 -11.16 -2.77 -2.16
CA ILE A 18 -10.95 -4.19 -1.83
C ILE A 18 -9.60 -4.76 -2.31
N LYS A 19 -9.17 -4.44 -3.54
CA LYS A 19 -7.88 -4.91 -4.07
C LYS A 19 -6.70 -4.44 -3.22
N THR A 20 -6.71 -3.17 -2.78
CA THR A 20 -5.65 -2.58 -1.95
C THR A 20 -5.64 -3.19 -0.56
N SER A 21 -6.82 -3.43 -0.01
CA SER A 21 -6.97 -4.06 1.31
C SER A 21 -6.53 -5.53 1.30
N ILE A 22 -6.79 -6.28 0.23
CA ILE A 22 -6.25 -7.64 0.05
C ILE A 22 -4.71 -7.60 0.02
N MET A 23 -4.14 -6.66 -0.74
CA MET A 23 -2.69 -6.53 -0.86
C MET A 23 -2.03 -6.19 0.48
N ALA A 24 -2.66 -5.34 1.30
CA ALA A 24 -2.20 -5.03 2.66
C ALA A 24 -2.16 -6.29 3.54
N GLY A 25 -3.18 -7.15 3.47
CA GLY A 25 -3.20 -8.43 4.19
C GLY A 25 -2.08 -9.37 3.73
N PHE A 26 -1.85 -9.50 2.41
CA PHE A 26 -0.75 -10.33 1.90
C PHE A 26 0.63 -9.78 2.23
N GLY A 27 0.80 -8.46 2.29
CA GLY A 27 2.06 -7.83 2.71
C GLY A 27 2.47 -8.26 4.13
N PHE A 28 1.49 -8.39 5.04
CA PHE A 28 1.74 -8.93 6.37
C PHE A 28 2.23 -10.39 6.31
N ILE A 29 1.50 -11.26 5.61
CA ILE A 29 1.84 -12.69 5.51
C ILE A 29 3.23 -12.85 4.87
N LEU A 30 3.59 -12.01 3.90
CA LEU A 30 4.89 -12.07 3.23
C LEU A 30 6.05 -11.86 4.22
N GLY A 31 5.92 -10.87 5.11
CA GLY A 31 6.90 -10.64 6.16
C GLY A 31 7.06 -11.83 7.13
N LEU A 32 5.92 -12.39 7.54
CA LEU A 32 5.88 -13.58 8.41
C LEU A 32 6.54 -14.78 7.73
N TRP A 33 6.23 -15.00 6.45
CA TRP A 33 6.79 -16.07 5.64
C TRP A 33 8.31 -15.95 5.49
N LEU A 34 8.82 -14.76 5.18
CA LEU A 34 10.27 -14.52 5.06
C LEU A 34 10.99 -14.75 6.40
N ALA A 35 10.34 -14.41 7.53
CA ALA A 35 10.88 -14.68 8.85
C ALA A 35 10.95 -16.20 9.13
N TYR A 36 9.88 -16.95 8.86
CA TYR A 36 9.87 -18.41 8.96
C TYR A 36 10.94 -19.07 8.10
N GLN A 37 11.06 -18.67 6.83
CA GLN A 37 12.12 -19.15 5.94
C GLN A 37 13.51 -18.87 6.51
N SER A 38 13.76 -17.66 7.02
CA SER A 38 15.08 -17.29 7.55
C SER A 38 15.50 -18.12 8.76
N LYS A 39 14.53 -18.55 9.56
CA LYS A 39 14.73 -19.44 10.72
C LYS A 39 14.60 -20.91 10.37
N LYS A 40 14.33 -21.25 9.11
CA LYS A 40 14.10 -22.62 8.61
C LYS A 40 12.99 -23.34 9.41
N LEU A 41 11.96 -22.59 9.78
CA LEU A 41 10.81 -23.12 10.50
C LEU A 41 9.81 -23.74 9.52
N ASN A 42 9.20 -24.85 9.94
CA ASN A 42 8.09 -25.45 9.20
C ASN A 42 6.78 -24.70 9.48
N ILE A 43 5.86 -24.76 8.52
CA ILE A 43 4.49 -24.26 8.72
C ILE A 43 3.84 -25.05 9.86
N ASN A 44 3.40 -24.34 10.89
CA ASN A 44 2.72 -24.87 12.06
C ASN A 44 1.39 -24.14 12.29
N SER A 45 0.64 -24.54 13.32
CA SER A 45 -0.64 -23.90 13.69
C SER A 45 -0.48 -22.41 14.00
N GLU A 46 0.64 -22.03 14.62
CA GLU A 46 0.97 -20.64 14.94
C GLU A 46 1.16 -19.78 13.69
N PHE A 47 1.87 -20.28 12.67
CA PHE A 47 2.01 -19.59 11.38
C PHE A 47 0.64 -19.33 10.75
N ILE A 48 -0.23 -20.34 10.74
CA ILE A 48 -1.57 -20.24 10.15
C ILE A 48 -2.41 -19.22 10.93
N PHE A 49 -2.39 -19.29 12.26
CA PHE A 49 -3.10 -18.37 13.13
C PHE A 49 -2.65 -16.92 12.92
N HIS A 50 -1.34 -16.66 12.96
CA HIS A 50 -0.76 -15.34 12.70
C HIS A 50 -1.05 -14.85 11.29
N SER A 51 -1.02 -15.72 10.28
CA SER A 51 -1.34 -15.36 8.89
C SER A 51 -2.79 -14.92 8.73
N ILE A 52 -3.74 -15.67 9.29
CA ILE A 52 -5.18 -15.37 9.20
C ILE A 52 -5.47 -14.05 9.92
N LEU A 53 -5.02 -13.92 11.17
CA LEU A 53 -5.25 -12.69 11.94
C LEU A 53 -4.55 -11.50 11.29
N GLY A 54 -3.29 -11.63 10.90
CA GLY A 54 -2.53 -10.57 10.23
C GLY A 54 -3.16 -10.12 8.91
N PHE A 55 -3.67 -11.07 8.11
CA PHE A 55 -4.41 -10.74 6.89
C PHE A 55 -5.66 -9.92 7.18
N ILE A 56 -6.49 -10.38 8.13
CA ILE A 56 -7.72 -9.67 8.51
C ILE A 56 -7.37 -8.29 9.10
N GLY A 57 -6.35 -8.20 9.94
CA GLY A 57 -5.88 -6.97 10.57
C GLY A 57 -5.42 -5.94 9.54
N GLY A 58 -4.57 -6.34 8.59
CA GLY A 58 -4.11 -5.48 7.50
C GLY A 58 -5.24 -5.08 6.54
N PHE A 59 -6.10 -6.04 6.17
CA PHE A 59 -7.26 -5.79 5.31
C PHE A 59 -8.24 -4.78 5.91
N THR A 60 -8.60 -4.97 7.18
CA THR A 60 -9.55 -4.09 7.88
C THR A 60 -8.96 -2.72 8.18
N LEU A 61 -7.66 -2.64 8.52
CA LEU A 61 -6.97 -1.34 8.69
C LEU A 61 -6.99 -0.53 7.40
N SER A 62 -6.53 -1.13 6.30
CA SER A 62 -6.52 -0.51 4.98
C SER A 62 -7.93 -0.08 4.58
N GLY A 63 -8.93 -0.95 4.77
CA GLY A 63 -10.32 -0.66 4.48
C GLY A 63 -10.88 0.51 5.27
N SER A 64 -10.54 0.60 6.56
CA SER A 64 -10.94 1.71 7.42
C SER A 64 -10.33 3.03 6.97
N ILE A 65 -9.01 3.06 6.73
CA ILE A 65 -8.29 4.25 6.26
C ILE A 65 -8.88 4.72 4.92
N ASN A 66 -9.12 3.79 4.00
CA ASN A 66 -9.70 4.09 2.70
C ASN A 66 -11.11 4.69 2.80
N THR A 67 -11.94 4.14 3.67
CA THR A 67 -13.31 4.63 3.92
C THR A 67 -13.29 5.99 4.62
N PHE A 68 -12.39 6.18 5.59
CA PHE A 68 -12.26 7.44 6.32
C PHE A 68 -11.78 8.57 5.40
N ASN A 69 -10.86 8.27 4.48
CA ASN A 69 -10.43 9.23 3.46
C ASN A 69 -11.61 9.68 2.58
N ASP A 70 -12.47 8.75 2.11
CA ASP A 70 -13.66 9.13 1.33
C ASP A 70 -14.67 9.94 2.15
N ILE A 71 -14.80 9.67 3.45
CA ILE A 71 -15.65 10.47 4.37
C ILE A 71 -15.11 11.90 4.49
N LYS A 72 -13.80 12.04 4.69
CA LYS A 72 -13.12 13.36 4.81
C LYS A 72 -13.22 14.14 3.51
N ASP A 73 -13.03 13.46 2.38
CA ASP A 73 -12.97 14.08 1.06
C ASP A 73 -14.36 14.24 0.41
N LEU A 74 -15.46 13.85 1.07
CA LEU A 74 -16.81 13.84 0.49
C LEU A 74 -17.19 15.13 -0.25
N LYS A 75 -16.93 16.30 0.35
CA LYS A 75 -17.25 17.59 -0.29
C LYS A 75 -16.51 17.79 -1.61
N ILE A 76 -15.24 17.35 -1.65
CA ILE A 76 -14.36 17.45 -2.82
C ILE A 76 -14.78 16.39 -3.86
N ASP A 77 -15.04 15.17 -3.41
CA ASP A 77 -15.42 14.05 -4.26
C ASP A 77 -16.77 14.26 -4.95
N ILE A 78 -17.71 15.00 -4.36
CA ILE A 78 -18.96 15.40 -5.05
C ILE A 78 -18.68 16.17 -6.34
N MET A 79 -17.61 16.97 -6.38
CA MET A 79 -17.25 17.78 -7.54
C MET A 79 -16.33 17.04 -8.52
N ILE A 80 -15.37 16.26 -8.03
CA ILE A 80 -14.28 15.70 -8.86
C ILE A 80 -14.47 14.22 -9.17
N LYS A 81 -15.03 13.45 -8.23
CA LYS A 81 -15.16 11.99 -8.31
C LYS A 81 -16.61 11.56 -8.03
N PRO A 82 -17.60 12.13 -8.76
CA PRO A 82 -19.02 11.91 -8.49
C PRO A 82 -19.44 10.44 -8.68
N GLU A 83 -18.58 9.61 -9.29
CA GLU A 83 -18.80 8.19 -9.47
C GLU A 83 -18.62 7.36 -8.18
N ARG A 84 -17.97 7.89 -7.15
CA ARG A 84 -17.69 7.20 -5.88
C ARG A 84 -18.96 6.86 -5.07
N PRO A 85 -18.89 5.86 -4.16
CA PRO A 85 -20.06 5.43 -3.38
C PRO A 85 -20.74 6.52 -2.56
N LEU A 86 -19.98 7.41 -1.89
CA LEU A 86 -20.56 8.46 -1.03
C LEU A 86 -21.20 9.61 -1.84
N PRO A 87 -20.54 10.19 -2.87
CA PRO A 87 -21.19 11.17 -3.75
C PRO A 87 -22.48 10.66 -4.40
N LYS A 88 -22.48 9.39 -4.85
CA LYS A 88 -23.69 8.73 -5.40
C LYS A 88 -24.76 8.40 -4.36
N LYS A 89 -24.49 8.61 -3.07
CA LYS A 89 -25.35 8.23 -1.95
C LYS A 89 -25.71 6.73 -1.94
N LEU A 90 -24.86 5.88 -2.52
CA LEU A 90 -25.02 4.41 -2.47
C LEU A 90 -24.79 3.88 -1.05
N VAL A 91 -23.98 4.60 -0.27
CA VAL A 91 -23.80 4.39 1.17
C VAL A 91 -24.03 5.71 1.88
N SER A 92 -24.81 5.71 2.96
CA SER A 92 -25.03 6.93 3.75
C SER A 92 -23.75 7.31 4.50
N LEU A 93 -23.54 8.62 4.75
CA LEU A 93 -22.41 9.10 5.55
C LEU A 93 -22.36 8.46 6.94
N LYS A 94 -23.53 8.23 7.56
CA LYS A 94 -23.65 7.58 8.87
C LYS A 94 -23.19 6.12 8.81
N SER A 95 -23.65 5.37 7.80
CA SER A 95 -23.25 3.98 7.56
C SER A 95 -21.76 3.86 7.30
N ALA A 96 -21.19 4.74 6.47
CA ALA A 96 -19.76 4.73 6.18
C ALA A 96 -18.91 5.01 7.43
N LYS A 97 -19.35 5.93 8.31
CA LYS A 97 -18.67 6.19 9.59
C LYS A 97 -18.66 4.97 10.49
N TYR A 98 -19.83 4.34 10.72
CA TYR A 98 -19.89 3.13 11.55
C TYR A 98 -19.10 1.98 10.95
N PHE A 99 -19.11 1.84 9.64
CA PHE A 99 -18.33 0.82 8.95
C PHE A 99 -16.82 1.05 9.11
N ALA A 100 -16.34 2.27 8.91
CA ALA A 100 -14.93 2.61 9.14
C ALA A 100 -14.50 2.36 10.61
N ILE A 101 -15.37 2.72 11.57
CA ILE A 101 -15.14 2.48 13.01
C ILE A 101 -15.09 0.97 13.30
N ALA A 102 -16.02 0.19 12.78
CA ALA A 102 -16.03 -1.27 12.97
C ALA A 102 -14.75 -1.90 12.41
N LEU A 103 -14.32 -1.50 11.22
CA LEU A 103 -13.09 -1.99 10.60
C LEU A 103 -11.83 -1.67 11.42
N VAL A 104 -11.69 -0.43 11.92
CA VAL A 104 -10.53 -0.08 12.75
C VAL A 104 -10.55 -0.79 14.10
N LEU A 105 -11.73 -1.00 14.70
CA LEU A 105 -11.84 -1.77 15.95
C LEU A 105 -11.41 -3.23 15.76
N VAL A 106 -11.81 -3.87 14.66
CA VAL A 106 -11.33 -5.23 14.34
C VAL A 106 -9.81 -5.26 14.18
N SER A 107 -9.25 -4.30 13.43
CA SER A 107 -7.80 -4.19 13.27
C SER A 107 -7.07 -3.95 14.59
N LEU A 108 -7.63 -3.12 15.46
CA LEU A 108 -7.07 -2.82 16.78
C LEU A 108 -7.09 -4.05 17.69
N VAL A 109 -8.19 -4.80 17.74
CA VAL A 109 -8.28 -6.04 18.51
C VAL A 109 -7.24 -7.04 18.04
N ILE A 110 -7.12 -7.24 16.72
CA ILE A 110 -6.10 -8.12 16.14
C ILE A 110 -4.69 -7.66 16.49
N THR A 111 -4.44 -6.36 16.42
CA THR A 111 -3.15 -5.76 16.79
C THR A 111 -2.81 -6.04 18.26
N ILE A 112 -3.77 -5.89 19.16
CA ILE A 112 -3.58 -6.19 20.60
C ILE A 112 -3.29 -7.67 20.82
N VAL A 113 -4.00 -8.56 20.12
CA VAL A 113 -3.83 -10.01 20.22
C VAL A 113 -2.44 -10.46 19.71
N LEU A 114 -1.97 -9.89 18.60
CA LEU A 114 -0.69 -10.30 18.00
C LEU A 114 0.52 -9.58 18.60
N PHE A 115 0.36 -8.34 19.08
CA PHE A 115 1.48 -7.45 19.36
C PHE A 115 1.38 -6.75 20.72
N SER A 116 0.85 -7.42 21.74
CA SER A 116 0.74 -6.89 23.10
C SER A 116 2.07 -6.32 23.62
N ASP A 117 3.18 -7.01 23.34
CA ASP A 117 4.53 -6.64 23.79
C ASP A 117 5.07 -5.35 23.17
N ILE A 118 4.59 -4.97 21.98
CA ILE A 118 5.07 -3.78 21.24
C ILE A 118 3.93 -2.80 20.93
N LEU A 119 2.82 -2.89 21.66
CA LEU A 119 1.63 -2.10 21.40
C LEU A 119 1.93 -0.60 21.41
N ILE A 120 2.80 -0.13 22.31
CA ILE A 120 3.23 1.28 22.37
C ILE A 120 3.93 1.72 21.08
N VAL A 121 4.78 0.87 20.50
CA VAL A 121 5.46 1.15 19.23
C VAL A 121 4.44 1.24 18.10
N ILE A 122 3.46 0.33 18.06
CA ILE A 122 2.41 0.36 17.04
C ILE A 122 1.52 1.59 17.20
N LEU A 123 1.14 1.95 18.43
CA LEU A 123 0.39 3.18 18.71
C LEU A 123 1.18 4.43 18.32
N ALA A 124 2.50 4.44 18.51
CA ALA A 124 3.35 5.54 18.05
C ALA A 124 3.37 5.63 16.52
N ILE A 125 3.45 4.50 15.80
CA ILE A 125 3.38 4.46 14.33
C ILE A 125 2.02 4.97 13.83
N VAL A 126 0.92 4.55 14.46
CA VAL A 126 -0.43 5.04 14.15
C VAL A 126 -0.54 6.54 14.44
N PHE A 127 0.02 7.01 15.56
CA PHE A 127 0.03 8.41 15.93
C PHE A 127 0.85 9.25 14.94
N LEU A 128 1.98 8.75 14.43
CA LEU A 128 2.72 9.40 13.35
C LEU A 128 1.86 9.54 12.09
N GLY A 129 1.08 8.50 11.74
CA GLY A 129 0.08 8.57 10.67
C GLY A 129 -1.03 9.59 10.94
N PHE A 130 -1.45 9.76 12.19
CA PHE A 130 -2.42 10.78 12.58
C PHE A 130 -1.83 12.19 12.46
N LEU A 131 -0.64 12.45 13.02
CA LEU A 131 0.05 13.74 12.93
C LEU A 131 0.27 14.15 11.47
N TYR A 132 0.58 13.18 10.61
CA TYR A 132 0.59 13.36 9.17
C TYR A 132 -0.74 13.91 8.63
N SER A 133 -1.85 13.31 9.02
CA SER A 133 -3.18 13.69 8.56
C SER A 133 -3.64 15.10 8.99
N VAL A 134 -2.99 15.73 9.97
CA VAL A 134 -3.34 17.08 10.46
C VAL A 134 -2.30 18.15 10.17
N GLY A 135 -1.00 17.83 10.00
CA GLY A 135 0.07 18.85 9.90
C GLY A 135 1.01 18.75 8.70
N PHE A 136 1.29 17.55 8.18
CA PHE A 136 2.35 17.36 7.17
C PHE A 136 1.86 17.28 5.73
N GLN A 137 0.57 17.53 5.48
CA GLN A 137 -0.02 17.50 4.14
C GLN A 137 0.62 18.49 3.16
N ASN A 138 1.28 19.53 3.68
CA ASN A 138 1.91 20.59 2.89
C ASN A 138 3.39 20.34 2.57
N ILE A 139 3.97 19.22 3.01
CA ILE A 139 5.35 18.80 2.66
C ILE A 139 5.27 17.62 1.67
N PRO A 140 5.41 17.87 0.35
CA PRO A 140 5.04 16.89 -0.68
C PRO A 140 5.79 15.56 -0.61
N VAL A 141 7.10 15.59 -0.30
CA VAL A 141 7.93 14.39 -0.21
C VAL A 141 7.58 13.58 1.04
N LEU A 142 7.52 14.26 2.19
CA LEU A 142 7.28 13.62 3.48
C LEU A 142 5.89 12.97 3.53
N LYS A 143 4.88 13.62 2.95
CA LYS A 143 3.52 13.09 2.83
C LYS A 143 3.51 11.67 2.25
N ASN A 144 4.11 11.49 1.07
CA ASN A 144 4.06 10.22 0.37
C ASN A 144 5.06 9.20 0.91
N PHE A 145 6.18 9.66 1.49
CA PHE A 145 7.07 8.79 2.25
C PHE A 145 6.35 8.16 3.44
N LEU A 146 5.65 8.95 4.25
CA LEU A 146 4.93 8.45 5.43
C LEU A 146 3.81 7.48 5.04
N VAL A 147 3.04 7.78 3.98
CA VAL A 147 2.02 6.85 3.46
C VAL A 147 2.67 5.52 3.04
N ALA A 148 3.76 5.58 2.28
CA ALA A 148 4.45 4.38 1.82
C ALA A 148 5.12 3.59 2.95
N PHE A 149 5.67 4.29 3.95
CA PHE A 149 6.21 3.72 5.18
C PHE A 149 5.13 2.94 5.92
N LEU A 150 3.97 3.54 6.16
CA LEU A 150 2.84 2.90 6.84
C LEU A 150 2.31 1.70 6.06
N ILE A 151 2.18 1.78 4.74
CA ILE A 151 1.76 0.66 3.88
C ILE A 151 2.74 -0.51 3.95
N SER A 152 4.04 -0.23 4.05
CA SER A 152 5.10 -1.25 4.05
C SER A 152 5.39 -1.82 5.44
N THR A 153 5.03 -1.10 6.50
CA THR A 153 5.30 -1.48 7.90
C THR A 153 4.79 -2.87 8.29
N PRO A 154 3.59 -3.33 7.86
CA PRO A 154 3.12 -4.69 8.14
C PRO A 154 4.09 -5.80 7.74
N LEU A 155 4.90 -5.60 6.69
CA LEU A 155 5.91 -6.56 6.24
C LEU A 155 7.03 -6.75 7.27
N VAL A 156 7.43 -5.69 7.96
CA VAL A 156 8.50 -5.78 8.97
C VAL A 156 7.93 -6.20 10.32
N ILE A 157 6.80 -5.62 10.71
CA ILE A 157 6.19 -5.92 12.01
C ILE A 157 5.76 -7.38 12.11
N SER A 158 5.27 -8.01 11.04
CA SER A 158 4.89 -9.42 11.09
C SER A 158 6.07 -10.37 11.35
N ALA A 159 7.28 -9.98 10.96
CA ALA A 159 8.50 -10.74 11.24
C ALA A 159 8.84 -10.80 12.74
N TRP A 160 8.43 -9.77 13.50
CA TRP A 160 8.59 -9.71 14.96
C TRP A 160 7.86 -10.84 15.69
N LEU A 161 6.79 -11.37 15.10
CA LEU A 161 6.03 -12.51 15.67
C LEU A 161 6.85 -13.80 15.70
N VAL A 162 7.89 -13.90 14.89
CA VAL A 162 8.76 -15.08 14.83
C VAL A 162 9.97 -14.91 15.73
N ASP A 163 10.63 -13.76 15.62
CA ASP A 163 11.79 -13.41 16.40
C ASP A 163 11.96 -11.89 16.44
N LYS A 164 12.10 -11.34 17.64
CA LYS A 164 12.25 -9.89 17.88
C LYS A 164 13.52 -9.34 17.24
N ASP A 165 14.57 -10.15 17.14
CA ASP A 165 15.86 -9.73 16.58
C ASP A 165 15.90 -9.79 15.04
N ILE A 166 14.94 -10.47 14.40
CA ILE A 166 14.89 -10.58 12.93
C ILE A 166 14.77 -9.21 12.27
N VAL A 167 14.03 -8.28 12.88
CA VAL A 167 13.83 -6.93 12.33
C VAL A 167 15.16 -6.18 12.16
N TYR A 168 16.15 -6.44 13.03
CA TYR A 168 17.46 -5.77 12.99
C TYR A 168 18.53 -6.60 12.28
N SER A 169 18.42 -7.93 12.31
CA SER A 169 19.46 -8.84 11.82
C SER A 169 19.21 -9.36 10.39
N ASN A 170 17.97 -9.38 9.92
CA ASN A 170 17.62 -9.97 8.64
C ASN A 170 17.63 -8.93 7.49
N LYS A 171 18.76 -8.88 6.78
CA LYS A 171 18.95 -8.01 5.61
C LYS A 171 17.92 -8.24 4.50
N LYS A 172 17.40 -9.47 4.30
CA LYS A 172 16.41 -9.74 3.25
C LYS A 172 15.11 -8.99 3.53
N ILE A 173 14.60 -9.06 4.75
CA ILE A 173 13.36 -8.38 5.16
C ILE A 173 13.53 -6.86 5.08
N MET A 174 14.64 -6.32 5.58
CA MET A 174 14.89 -4.86 5.56
C MET A 174 15.12 -4.31 4.16
N ASN A 175 15.80 -5.06 3.27
CA ASN A 175 15.95 -4.67 1.87
C ASN A 175 14.59 -4.66 1.17
N LEU A 176 13.76 -5.68 1.38
CA LEU A 176 12.43 -5.75 0.78
C LEU A 176 11.50 -4.66 1.34
N PHE A 177 11.58 -4.36 2.63
CA PHE A 177 10.88 -3.22 3.23
C PHE A 177 11.29 -1.90 2.57
N THR A 178 12.59 -1.67 2.41
CA THR A 178 13.12 -0.46 1.77
C THR A 178 12.61 -0.33 0.32
N ILE A 179 12.67 -1.42 -0.44
CA ILE A 179 12.11 -1.51 -1.80
C ILE A 179 10.61 -1.18 -1.79
N ALA A 180 9.84 -1.75 -0.86
CA ALA A 180 8.40 -1.51 -0.74
C ALA A 180 8.10 -0.04 -0.43
N VAL A 181 8.81 0.57 0.53
CA VAL A 181 8.64 2.00 0.87
C VAL A 181 8.90 2.88 -0.34
N PHE A 182 10.02 2.72 -1.03
CA PHE A 182 10.30 3.55 -2.21
C PHE A 182 9.34 3.25 -3.37
N GLY A 183 8.99 1.99 -3.61
CA GLY A 183 8.03 1.60 -4.63
C GLY A 183 6.64 2.21 -4.42
N PHE A 184 6.11 2.13 -3.19
CA PHE A 184 4.82 2.73 -2.85
C PHE A 184 4.86 4.26 -2.81
N MET A 185 6.00 4.86 -2.46
CA MET A 185 6.17 6.32 -2.49
C MET A 185 6.06 6.85 -3.91
N LEU A 186 6.73 6.20 -4.87
CA LEU A 186 6.63 6.53 -6.29
C LEU A 186 5.20 6.29 -6.83
N PHE A 187 4.54 5.23 -6.33
CA PHE A 187 3.15 4.91 -6.68
C PHE A 187 2.15 5.99 -6.20
N GLU A 188 2.39 6.59 -5.03
CA GLU A 188 1.62 7.73 -4.57
C GLU A 188 1.97 9.02 -5.32
N TRP A 189 3.22 9.23 -5.77
CA TRP A 189 3.51 10.35 -6.67
C TRP A 189 2.86 10.24 -8.04
N LEU A 190 2.69 9.02 -8.58
CA LEU A 190 1.88 8.82 -9.79
C LEU A 190 0.43 9.29 -9.60
N LYS A 191 -0.12 9.11 -8.38
CA LYS A 191 -1.47 9.60 -8.06
C LYS A 191 -1.52 11.13 -8.03
N ASP A 192 -0.52 11.78 -7.42
CA ASP A 192 -0.42 13.24 -7.40
C ASP A 192 -0.30 13.83 -8.84
N LEU A 193 0.28 13.09 -9.80
CA LEU A 193 0.26 13.48 -11.23
C LEU A 193 -1.15 13.39 -11.84
N THR A 194 -1.89 12.31 -11.55
CA THR A 194 -3.27 12.15 -12.03
C THR A 194 -4.22 13.19 -11.44
N ASP A 195 -4.05 13.51 -10.15
CA ASP A 195 -4.91 14.42 -9.40
C ASP A 195 -4.45 15.91 -9.51
N PHE A 196 -3.44 16.23 -10.33
CA PHE A 196 -2.77 17.53 -10.38
C PHE A 196 -3.71 18.74 -10.46
N GLU A 197 -4.63 18.77 -11.44
CA GLU A 197 -5.55 19.91 -11.61
C GLU A 197 -6.49 20.08 -10.41
N GLY A 198 -6.96 18.96 -9.85
CA GLY A 198 -7.81 18.95 -8.67
C GLY A 198 -7.06 19.45 -7.43
N ASP A 199 -5.83 18.99 -7.24
CA ASP A 199 -4.98 19.37 -6.11
C ASP A 199 -4.59 20.86 -6.16
N VAL A 200 -4.32 21.40 -7.36
CA VAL A 200 -4.07 22.84 -7.56
C VAL A 200 -5.30 23.68 -7.18
N LYS A 201 -6.49 23.29 -7.66
CA LYS A 201 -7.76 24.00 -7.33
C LYS A 201 -8.05 24.04 -5.82
N HIS A 202 -7.58 23.04 -5.07
CA HIS A 202 -7.78 22.93 -3.62
C HIS A 202 -6.58 23.44 -2.81
N GLY A 203 -5.61 24.08 -3.46
CA GLY A 203 -4.48 24.68 -2.77
C GLY A 203 -3.48 23.67 -2.19
N LYS A 204 -3.55 22.38 -2.54
CA LYS A 204 -2.60 21.37 -2.04
C LYS A 204 -1.21 21.56 -2.66
N ILE A 205 -0.16 21.38 -1.86
CA ILE A 205 1.22 21.43 -2.33
C ILE A 205 1.67 19.99 -2.61
N THR A 206 1.92 19.67 -3.88
CA THR A 206 2.39 18.35 -4.35
C THR A 206 3.67 18.51 -5.18
N ILE A 207 4.41 17.41 -5.42
CA ILE A 207 5.63 17.45 -6.25
C ILE A 207 5.35 18.02 -7.65
N PRO A 208 4.30 17.58 -8.36
CA PRO A 208 3.91 18.18 -9.64
C PRO A 208 3.65 19.69 -9.60
N ARG A 209 3.18 20.23 -8.47
CA ARG A 209 2.98 21.67 -8.28
C ARG A 209 4.29 22.43 -8.08
N VAL A 210 5.26 21.83 -7.40
CA VAL A 210 6.54 22.48 -7.09
C VAL A 210 7.49 22.47 -8.28
N ILE A 211 7.64 21.32 -8.96
CA ILE A 211 8.64 21.15 -10.03
C ILE A 211 8.03 20.99 -11.44
N GLY A 212 6.70 20.96 -11.56
CA GLY A 212 5.99 20.77 -12.82
C GLY A 212 5.80 19.30 -13.21
N LEU A 213 4.83 19.04 -14.10
CA LEU A 213 4.45 17.69 -14.54
C LEU A 213 5.60 16.91 -15.19
N LYS A 214 6.37 17.57 -16.08
CA LYS A 214 7.48 16.91 -16.81
C LYS A 214 8.64 16.51 -15.90
N ASN A 215 9.08 17.39 -15.01
CA ASN A 215 10.16 17.06 -14.07
C ASN A 215 9.71 16.02 -13.04
N SER A 216 8.44 16.06 -12.63
CA SER A 216 7.87 15.03 -11.75
C SER A 216 7.82 13.66 -12.43
N ALA A 217 7.42 13.61 -13.71
CA ALA A 217 7.46 12.39 -14.51
C ALA A 217 8.88 11.82 -14.61
N LEU A 218 9.88 12.67 -14.89
CA LEU A 218 11.28 12.26 -14.92
C LEU A 218 11.75 11.73 -13.56
N PHE A 219 11.45 12.44 -12.47
CA PHE A 219 11.83 12.06 -11.12
C PHE A 219 11.20 10.74 -10.66
N ILE A 220 9.93 10.50 -10.99
CA ILE A 220 9.26 9.24 -10.69
C ILE A 220 9.89 8.09 -11.48
N TYR A 221 10.17 8.31 -12.77
CA TYR A 221 10.79 7.29 -13.62
C TYR A 221 12.21 6.93 -13.15
N THR A 222 13.05 7.92 -12.83
CA THR A 222 14.39 7.67 -12.28
C THR A 222 14.32 6.98 -10.91
N GLY A 223 13.32 7.33 -10.10
CA GLY A 223 13.01 6.60 -8.86
C GLY A 223 12.70 5.12 -9.10
N PHE A 224 11.90 4.79 -10.13
CA PHE A 224 11.62 3.40 -10.46
C PHE A 224 12.87 2.65 -10.97
N ILE A 225 13.80 3.33 -11.66
CA ILE A 225 15.11 2.75 -12.00
C ILE A 225 15.89 2.41 -10.73
N LEU A 226 15.90 3.29 -9.72
CA LEU A 226 16.56 3.01 -8.44
C LEU A 226 15.90 1.83 -7.73
N VAL A 227 14.57 1.76 -7.69
CA VAL A 227 13.84 0.62 -7.13
C VAL A 227 14.17 -0.67 -7.88
N PHE A 228 14.29 -0.63 -9.21
CA PHE A 228 14.73 -1.77 -10.02
C PHE A 228 16.13 -2.25 -9.61
N ILE A 229 17.08 -1.32 -9.44
CA ILE A 229 18.46 -1.64 -9.01
C ILE A 229 18.46 -2.24 -7.60
N LEU A 230 17.68 -1.68 -6.67
CA LEU A 230 17.54 -2.24 -5.32
C LEU A 230 16.94 -3.66 -5.37
N PHE A 231 15.91 -3.86 -6.20
CA PHE A 231 15.27 -5.16 -6.38
C PHE A 231 16.21 -6.19 -7.02
N TRP A 232 17.01 -5.77 -8.01
CA TRP A 232 18.05 -6.61 -8.61
C TRP A 232 19.06 -7.09 -7.55
N ASN A 233 19.57 -6.16 -6.74
CA ASN A 233 20.48 -6.47 -5.64
C ASN A 233 19.83 -7.39 -4.59
N TYR A 234 18.53 -7.22 -4.33
CA TYR A 234 17.78 -8.12 -3.45
C TYR A 234 17.76 -9.55 -4.02
N LEU A 235 17.43 -9.71 -5.30
CA LEU A 235 17.38 -11.02 -5.98
C LEU A 235 18.74 -11.71 -6.06
N ALA A 236 19.85 -10.96 -6.12
CA ALA A 236 21.20 -11.53 -6.12
C ALA A 236 21.54 -12.36 -4.86
N ASN A 237 20.73 -12.25 -3.79
CA ASN A 237 20.88 -13.06 -2.57
C ASN A 237 20.15 -14.42 -2.63
N PHE A 238 19.58 -14.77 -3.78
CA PHE A 238 18.83 -16.00 -4.00
C PHE A 238 19.46 -16.82 -5.13
N GLN A 239 19.20 -18.12 -5.14
CA GLN A 239 19.67 -18.98 -6.23
C GLN A 239 18.91 -18.66 -7.51
N LEU A 240 19.62 -18.77 -8.65
CA LEU A 240 19.01 -18.60 -9.96
C LEU A 240 17.86 -19.60 -10.11
N SER A 241 16.66 -19.08 -10.32
CA SER A 241 15.43 -19.86 -10.44
C SER A 241 14.51 -19.25 -11.49
N PHE A 242 13.57 -20.05 -11.99
CA PHE A 242 12.54 -19.55 -12.91
C PHE A 242 11.72 -18.40 -12.29
N ILE A 243 11.44 -18.47 -10.98
CA ILE A 243 10.74 -17.41 -10.23
C ILE A 243 11.53 -16.10 -10.26
N MET A 244 12.86 -16.16 -10.12
CA MET A 244 13.72 -14.97 -10.21
C MET A 244 13.62 -14.30 -11.59
N ILE A 245 13.61 -15.09 -12.67
CA ILE A 245 13.45 -14.57 -14.05
C ILE A 245 12.09 -13.90 -14.21
N LEU A 246 11.01 -14.52 -13.71
CA LEU A 246 9.67 -13.92 -13.74
C LEU A 246 9.62 -12.60 -12.97
N LEU A 247 10.21 -12.54 -11.78
CA LEU A 247 10.30 -11.32 -10.98
C LEU A 247 11.05 -10.22 -11.74
N LEU A 248 12.15 -10.54 -12.42
CA LEU A 248 12.88 -9.58 -13.25
C LEU A 248 12.05 -9.05 -14.42
N ILE A 249 11.35 -9.91 -15.14
CA ILE A 249 10.44 -9.51 -16.23
C ILE A 249 9.39 -8.54 -15.69
N ILE A 250 8.81 -8.85 -14.53
CA ILE A 250 7.80 -8.02 -13.88
C ILE A 250 8.37 -6.64 -13.50
N GLN A 251 9.61 -6.57 -12.99
CA GLN A 251 10.25 -5.28 -12.71
C GLN A 251 10.53 -4.48 -13.99
N ILE A 252 10.89 -5.13 -15.10
CA ILE A 252 11.02 -4.48 -16.42
C ILE A 252 9.67 -3.92 -16.88
N LEU A 253 8.55 -4.61 -16.62
CA LEU A 253 7.22 -4.10 -16.92
C LEU A 253 6.88 -2.83 -16.12
N ILE A 254 7.36 -2.69 -14.87
CA ILE A 254 7.22 -1.43 -14.11
C ILE A 254 7.94 -0.28 -14.82
N LEU A 255 9.18 -0.52 -15.27
CA LEU A 255 9.97 0.48 -15.99
C LEU A 255 9.29 0.85 -17.31
N PHE A 256 8.82 -0.14 -18.07
CA PHE A 256 8.09 0.10 -19.30
C PHE A 256 6.80 0.91 -19.06
N SER A 257 5.97 0.51 -18.10
CA SER A 257 4.74 1.21 -17.75
C SER A 257 4.99 2.63 -17.26
N SER A 258 5.99 2.85 -16.40
CA SER A 258 6.34 4.18 -15.91
C SER A 258 6.94 5.07 -17.01
N SER A 259 7.72 4.54 -17.96
CA SER A 259 8.28 5.33 -19.07
C SER A 259 7.22 6.05 -19.92
N LYS A 260 5.99 5.51 -19.99
CA LYS A 260 4.87 6.12 -20.72
C LYS A 260 4.56 7.54 -20.24
N ILE A 261 4.77 7.80 -18.94
CA ILE A 261 4.51 9.11 -18.35
C ILE A 261 5.57 10.15 -18.74
N LEU A 262 6.71 9.76 -19.31
CA LEU A 262 7.73 10.71 -19.81
C LEU A 262 7.24 11.42 -21.08
N TRP A 263 6.52 10.69 -21.92
CA TRP A 263 6.04 11.18 -23.21
C TRP A 263 4.75 12.00 -23.07
N ASN A 264 3.84 11.58 -22.18
CA ASN A 264 2.55 12.22 -22.03
C ASN A 264 2.01 12.09 -20.59
N GLN A 265 1.83 13.22 -19.91
CA GLN A 265 1.40 13.31 -18.50
C GLN A 265 -0.11 13.51 -18.34
N THR A 266 -0.92 13.22 -19.37
CA THR A 266 -2.39 13.31 -19.24
C THR A 266 -2.90 12.34 -18.15
N PRO A 267 -3.92 12.73 -17.36
CA PRO A 267 -4.46 11.89 -16.29
C PRO A 267 -4.81 10.47 -16.74
N LYS A 268 -5.33 10.32 -17.97
CA LYS A 268 -5.67 9.02 -18.58
C LYS A 268 -4.44 8.10 -18.75
N ILE A 269 -3.31 8.63 -19.18
CA ILE A 269 -2.08 7.83 -19.40
C ILE A 269 -1.42 7.50 -18.07
N VAL A 270 -1.35 8.48 -17.15
CA VAL A 270 -0.80 8.26 -15.82
C VAL A 270 -1.62 7.24 -15.04
N ASP A 271 -2.95 7.33 -15.08
CA ASP A 271 -3.85 6.35 -14.43
C ASP A 271 -3.72 4.95 -15.04
N LYS A 272 -3.56 4.85 -16.37
CA LYS A 272 -3.27 3.57 -17.04
C LYS A 272 -1.94 2.97 -16.56
N ALA A 273 -0.86 3.75 -16.56
CA ALA A 273 0.44 3.30 -16.07
C ALA A 273 0.36 2.86 -14.60
N ARG A 274 -0.35 3.63 -13.76
CA ARG A 274 -0.57 3.30 -12.35
C ARG A 274 -1.32 1.99 -12.17
N LYS A 275 -2.38 1.71 -12.96
CA LYS A 275 -3.11 0.43 -12.92
C LYS A 275 -2.25 -0.77 -13.33
N GLU A 276 -1.40 -0.61 -14.34
CA GLU A 276 -0.43 -1.63 -14.78
C GLU A 276 0.58 -1.92 -13.66
N ILE A 277 1.21 -0.88 -13.10
CA ILE A 277 2.18 -0.99 -11.99
C ILE A 277 1.53 -1.63 -10.76
N TYR A 278 0.29 -1.27 -10.43
CA TYR A 278 -0.44 -1.87 -9.32
C TYR A 278 -0.62 -3.39 -9.50
N SER A 279 -1.01 -3.81 -10.70
CA SER A 279 -1.21 -5.23 -11.01
C SER A 279 0.09 -6.02 -10.89
N VAL A 280 1.19 -5.39 -11.32
CA VAL A 280 2.55 -5.91 -11.18
C VAL A 280 3.00 -5.98 -9.71
N PHE A 281 2.71 -4.98 -8.87
CA PHE A 281 3.00 -5.04 -7.43
C PHE A 281 2.31 -6.22 -6.76
N ALA A 282 1.01 -6.42 -7.07
CA ALA A 282 0.27 -7.56 -6.56
C ALA A 282 0.89 -8.91 -6.98
N LEU A 283 1.29 -9.03 -8.25
CA LEU A 283 1.95 -10.24 -8.75
C LEU A 283 3.34 -10.45 -8.13
N THR A 284 4.09 -9.36 -7.89
CA THR A 284 5.39 -9.40 -7.22
C THR A 284 5.26 -9.99 -5.83
N ILE A 285 4.27 -9.53 -5.04
CA ILE A 285 4.01 -10.06 -3.70
C ILE A 285 3.72 -11.57 -3.74
N LEU A 286 2.89 -12.03 -4.70
CA LEU A 286 2.56 -13.44 -4.85
C LEU A 286 3.78 -14.30 -5.20
N LEU A 287 4.61 -13.84 -6.13
CA LEU A 287 5.81 -14.59 -6.55
C LEU A 287 6.90 -14.60 -5.49
N LEU A 288 6.99 -13.57 -4.63
CA LEU A 288 7.94 -13.55 -3.52
C LEU A 288 7.67 -14.66 -2.49
N PHE A 289 6.44 -15.19 -2.39
CA PHE A 289 6.19 -16.38 -1.57
C PHE A 289 6.87 -17.64 -2.12
N LEU A 290 7.11 -17.70 -3.43
CA LEU A 290 7.72 -18.85 -4.10
C LEU A 290 9.24 -18.70 -4.24
N LEU A 291 9.80 -17.57 -3.82
CA LEU A 291 11.23 -17.32 -3.86
C LEU A 291 11.89 -17.96 -2.63
N ASN A 292 12.72 -18.96 -2.87
CA ASN A 292 13.52 -19.70 -1.88
C ASN A 292 15.01 -19.42 -2.08
#